data_AF-A0A9X2AJP4-F1
#
_entry.id   AF-A0A9X2AJP4-F1
#
_cell.length_a   1.000
_cell.length_b   1.000
_cell.length_c   1.000
_cell.angle_alpha   90.00
_cell.angle_beta   90.00
_cell.angle_gamma   90.00
#
_symmetry.space_group_name_H-M   'P 1'
#
loop_
_entity.id
_entity.type
_entity.pdbx_description
1 polymer ?
#
loop_
_entity_poly.entity_id
_entity_poly.type
_entity_poly.pdbx_seq_one_letter_code
_entity_poly.pdbx_strand_id
1 'polypeptide(L)'
;MKYSFSLISLLIIFVALFFFEGPIVLFLKLLIIPSFYLILFYWEYSVFDKKIESSFKIKSQKKLITWYHSFFVIQMTMITINLNFDTSTKIILLLFTWTAIVLDIIIFFLYKKKKPYTLFIRNNEFIFIEKWTNKRDITGLNRILFDRISKKLEFRFDDNYKLKINTLEYKKADIDKLLELLLEKSNYPISIPNNYKEE
;
A
#
# COMPACT_ATOMS: atom_id res chain seq x y z
N MET A 1 -2.88 4.75 -12.54
CA MET A 1 -3.15 5.99 -13.27
C MET A 1 -4.57 6.50 -13.07
N LYS A 2 -5.61 5.65 -13.14
CA LYS A 2 -7.03 6.10 -13.06
C LYS A 2 -7.35 7.06 -11.89
N TYR A 3 -6.83 6.81 -10.69
CA TYR A 3 -7.11 7.63 -9.50
C TYR A 3 -6.04 8.70 -9.22
N SER A 4 -4.84 8.58 -9.81
CA SER A 4 -3.70 9.42 -9.49
C SER A 4 -3.89 10.86 -9.96
N PHE A 5 -4.43 11.04 -11.18
CA PHE A 5 -4.74 12.36 -11.72
C PHE A 5 -5.76 13.11 -10.87
N SER A 6 -6.86 12.44 -10.47
CA SER A 6 -7.89 13.03 -9.62
C SER A 6 -7.36 13.43 -8.25
N LEU A 7 -6.51 12.61 -7.63
CA LEU A 7 -5.89 12.94 -6.34
C LEU A 7 -4.97 14.16 -6.45
N ILE A 8 -4.15 14.24 -7.50
CA ILE A 8 -3.25 15.39 -7.73
C ILE A 8 -4.08 16.65 -7.98
N SER A 9 -5.11 16.57 -8.82
CA SER A 9 -5.99 17.70 -9.10
C SER A 9 -6.69 18.20 -7.83
N LEU A 10 -7.23 17.31 -7.00
CA LEU A 10 -7.85 17.69 -5.73
C LEU A 10 -6.85 18.33 -4.78
N LEU A 11 -5.60 17.84 -4.73
CA LEU A 11 -4.55 18.42 -3.90
C LEU A 11 -4.19 19.85 -4.37
N ILE A 12 -4.04 20.07 -5.67
CA ILE A 12 -3.75 21.40 -6.23
C ILE A 12 -4.89 22.36 -5.90
N ILE A 13 -6.14 21.94 -6.11
CA ILE A 13 -7.32 22.77 -5.77
C ILE A 13 -7.36 23.05 -4.27
N PHE A 14 -7.11 22.05 -3.42
CA PHE A 14 -7.09 22.22 -1.97
C PHE A 14 -6.05 23.25 -1.52
N VAL A 15 -4.84 23.18 -2.09
CA VAL A 15 -3.77 24.15 -1.81
C VAL A 15 -4.15 25.54 -2.32
N ALA A 16 -4.69 25.64 -3.54
CA ALA A 16 -5.13 26.90 -4.11
C ALA A 16 -6.19 27.60 -3.26
N LEU A 17 -7.12 26.85 -2.67
CA LEU A 17 -8.17 27.40 -1.80
C LEU A 17 -7.63 28.06 -0.52
N PHE A 18 -6.39 27.80 -0.10
CA PHE A 18 -5.81 28.52 1.04
C PHE A 18 -5.51 29.99 0.75
N PHE A 19 -5.41 30.38 -0.52
CA PHE A 19 -5.19 31.78 -0.92
C PHE A 19 -6.49 32.58 -1.08
N PHE A 20 -7.65 31.94 -0.88
CA PHE A 20 -8.96 32.58 -0.98
C PHE A 20 -9.67 32.54 0.38
N GLU A 21 -10.50 33.56 0.60
CA GLU A 21 -11.29 33.71 1.83
C GLU A 21 -12.79 33.69 1.50
N GLY A 22 -13.61 33.42 2.51
CA GLY A 22 -15.07 33.45 2.41
C GLY A 22 -15.75 32.12 2.73
N PRO A 23 -17.07 32.16 3.01
CA PRO A 23 -17.82 31.00 3.49
C PRO A 23 -17.89 29.86 2.46
N ILE A 24 -17.96 30.20 1.17
CA ILE A 24 -17.95 29.22 0.07
C ILE A 24 -16.61 28.49 0.02
N VAL A 25 -15.50 29.20 0.21
CA VAL A 25 -14.15 28.61 0.21
C VAL A 25 -13.99 27.64 1.37
N LEU A 26 -14.49 27.99 2.56
CA LEU A 26 -14.49 27.10 3.72
C LEU A 26 -15.27 25.81 3.43
N PHE A 27 -16.46 25.93 2.85
CA PHE A 27 -17.27 24.78 2.46
C PHE A 27 -16.54 23.87 1.46
N LEU A 28 -15.90 24.46 0.43
CA LEU A 28 -15.11 23.71 -0.56
C LEU A 28 -13.92 22.99 0.09
N LYS A 29 -13.19 23.64 0.99
CA LYS A 29 -12.10 23.01 1.77
C LYS A 29 -12.62 21.78 2.50
N LEU A 30 -13.75 21.90 3.22
CA LEU A 30 -14.37 20.80 3.95
C LEU A 30 -14.86 19.67 3.05
N LEU A 31 -15.38 19.99 1.85
CA LEU A 31 -15.87 18.99 0.90
C LEU A 31 -14.74 18.19 0.23
N ILE A 32 -13.60 18.82 -0.03
CA ILE A 32 -12.46 18.16 -0.68
C ILE A 32 -11.89 17.04 0.18
N ILE A 33 -11.87 17.20 1.50
CA ILE A 33 -11.29 16.20 2.42
C ILE A 33 -11.96 14.83 2.25
N PRO A 34 -13.29 14.66 2.45
CA PRO A 34 -13.94 13.37 2.26
C PRO A 34 -13.83 12.89 0.81
N SER A 35 -13.89 13.77 -0.21
CA SER A 35 -13.72 13.35 -1.60
C SER A 35 -12.33 12.76 -1.87
N PHE A 36 -11.28 13.39 -1.35
CA PHE A 36 -9.90 12.91 -1.48
C PHE A 36 -9.74 11.53 -0.84
N TYR A 37 -10.24 11.37 0.39
CA TYR A 37 -10.14 10.10 1.12
C TYR A 37 -11.05 9.02 0.56
N LEU A 38 -12.22 9.36 0.00
CA LEU A 38 -13.05 8.40 -0.74
C LEU A 38 -12.33 7.85 -1.96
N ILE A 39 -11.61 8.69 -2.73
CA ILE A 39 -10.84 8.21 -3.87
C ILE A 39 -9.71 7.26 -3.41
N LEU A 40 -8.99 7.62 -2.35
CA LEU A 40 -7.97 6.73 -1.76
C LEU A 40 -8.59 5.41 -1.29
N PHE A 41 -9.75 5.47 -0.63
CA PHE A 41 -10.51 4.31 -0.21
C PHE A 41 -10.89 3.42 -1.40
N TYR A 42 -11.53 3.96 -2.44
CA TYR A 42 -11.92 3.18 -3.62
C TYR A 42 -10.73 2.58 -4.36
N TRP A 43 -9.62 3.31 -4.40
CA TRP A 43 -8.41 2.82 -5.02
C TRP A 43 -7.87 1.58 -4.29
N GLU A 44 -7.78 1.62 -2.96
CA GLU A 44 -7.38 0.47 -2.15
C GLU A 44 -8.44 -0.65 -2.21
N TYR A 45 -9.72 -0.29 -2.14
CA TYR A 45 -10.84 -1.22 -2.19
C TYR A 45 -10.89 -1.99 -3.52
N SER A 46 -10.34 -1.45 -4.60
CA SER A 46 -10.25 -2.15 -5.88
C SER A 46 -9.45 -3.47 -5.81
N VAL A 47 -8.61 -3.67 -4.79
CA VAL A 47 -7.89 -4.94 -4.57
C VAL A 47 -8.85 -6.10 -4.33
N PHE A 48 -9.99 -5.84 -3.67
CA PHE A 48 -10.93 -6.88 -3.27
C PHE A 48 -11.76 -7.42 -4.44
N ASP A 49 -11.93 -6.62 -5.49
CA ASP A 49 -12.76 -6.98 -6.65
C ASP A 49 -11.94 -7.60 -7.79
N LYS A 50 -10.61 -7.60 -7.69
CA LYS A 50 -9.73 -8.16 -8.72
C LYS A 50 -9.83 -9.68 -8.74
N LYS A 51 -10.33 -10.21 -9.85
CA LYS A 51 -10.33 -11.64 -10.18
C LYS A 51 -9.21 -11.90 -11.18
N ILE A 52 -8.25 -12.72 -10.78
CA ILE A 52 -7.19 -13.21 -11.66
C ILE A 52 -7.30 -14.72 -11.70
N GLU A 53 -7.40 -15.26 -12.90
CA GLU A 53 -7.26 -16.69 -13.15
C GLU A 53 -5.79 -17.07 -13.03
N SER A 54 -5.49 -18.01 -12.14
CA SER A 54 -4.11 -18.30 -11.71
C SER A 54 -4.01 -19.74 -11.25
N SER A 55 -2.88 -20.39 -11.52
CA SER A 55 -2.59 -21.74 -11.02
C SER A 55 -2.38 -21.76 -9.50
N PHE A 56 -1.95 -20.63 -8.93
CA PHE A 56 -1.76 -20.48 -7.49
C PHE A 56 -2.11 -19.06 -7.03
N LYS A 57 -2.72 -18.95 -5.85
CA LYS A 57 -3.12 -17.67 -5.26
C LYS A 57 -3.12 -17.72 -3.73
N ILE A 58 -2.72 -16.61 -3.10
CA ILE A 58 -2.63 -16.47 -1.64
C ILE A 58 -3.52 -15.31 -1.17
N LYS A 59 -4.22 -15.55 -0.05
CA LYS A 59 -4.97 -14.52 0.66
C LYS A 59 -4.09 -13.75 1.64
N SER A 60 -4.11 -12.42 1.54
CA SER A 60 -3.63 -11.56 2.62
C SER A 60 -4.58 -11.69 3.82
N GLN A 61 -4.03 -12.03 4.99
CA GLN A 61 -4.76 -12.19 6.25
C GLN A 61 -5.03 -10.85 6.95
N LYS A 62 -4.14 -9.88 6.73
CA LYS A 62 -4.19 -8.52 7.26
C LYS A 62 -3.31 -7.64 6.39
N LYS A 63 -3.58 -6.35 6.38
CA LYS A 63 -2.65 -5.34 5.86
C LYS A 63 -1.96 -4.67 7.04
N LEU A 64 -0.65 -4.56 7.03
CA LEU A 64 0.05 -3.86 8.11
C LEU A 64 -0.10 -2.35 7.95
N ILE A 65 -0.45 -1.69 9.05
CA ILE A 65 -0.36 -0.23 9.13
C ILE A 65 1.12 0.12 9.13
N THR A 66 1.53 0.91 8.14
CA THR A 66 2.93 1.23 7.95
C THR A 66 3.31 2.35 8.93
N TRP A 67 4.34 2.12 9.75
CA TRP A 67 4.81 3.11 10.73
C TRP A 67 5.17 4.47 10.11
N TYR A 68 5.61 4.49 8.84
CA TYR A 68 5.85 5.70 8.07
C TYR A 68 4.63 6.64 8.02
N HIS A 69 3.40 6.10 7.90
CA HIS A 69 2.20 6.93 7.88
C HIS A 69 1.94 7.57 9.25
N SER A 70 2.05 6.80 10.34
CA SER A 70 1.89 7.32 11.69
C SER A 70 2.93 8.41 12.00
N PHE A 71 4.19 8.17 11.63
CA PHE A 71 5.26 9.13 11.79
C PHE A 71 5.02 10.41 10.97
N PHE A 72 4.59 10.27 9.72
CA PHE A 72 4.22 11.39 8.86
C PHE A 72 3.10 12.24 9.46
N VAL A 73 2.03 11.62 10.00
CA VAL A 73 0.91 12.35 10.62
C VAL A 73 1.36 13.12 11.87
N ILE A 74 2.25 12.54 12.68
CA ILE A 74 2.82 13.23 13.85
C ILE A 74 3.64 14.44 13.41
N GLN A 75 4.52 14.28 12.42
CA GLN A 75 5.31 15.40 11.88
C GLN A 75 4.42 16.51 11.31
N MET A 76 3.43 16.15 10.50
CA MET A 76 2.50 17.13 9.92
C MET A 76 1.66 17.84 10.97
N THR A 77 1.28 17.15 12.05
CA THR A 77 0.60 17.77 13.20
C THR A 77 1.49 18.81 13.88
N MET A 78 2.76 18.47 14.17
CA MET A 78 3.73 19.40 14.76
C MET A 78 3.96 20.62 13.86
N ILE A 79 4.13 20.42 12.55
CA ILE A 79 4.30 21.51 11.58
C ILE A 79 3.06 22.41 11.58
N THR A 80 1.86 21.83 11.52
CA THR A 80 0.60 22.60 11.47
C THR A 80 0.39 23.46 12.72
N ILE A 81 0.76 22.95 13.90
CA ILE A 81 0.65 23.69 15.17
C ILE A 81 1.62 24.87 15.21
N ASN A 82 2.88 24.65 14.76
CA ASN A 82 3.96 25.64 14.82
C ASN A 82 3.90 26.72 13.73
N LEU A 83 3.18 26.48 12.64
CA LEU A 83 2.99 27.49 11.60
C LEU A 83 2.00 28.58 12.05
N ASN A 84 2.22 29.81 11.59
CA ASN A 84 1.37 30.98 11.88
C ASN A 84 0.12 31.03 10.98
N PHE A 85 -0.60 29.91 10.90
CA PHE A 85 -1.93 29.89 10.28
C PHE A 85 -3.01 30.32 11.26
N ASP A 86 -4.12 30.84 10.72
CA ASP A 86 -5.32 31.07 11.52
C ASP A 86 -5.89 29.76 12.06
N THR A 87 -6.69 29.84 13.12
CA THR A 87 -7.25 28.67 13.82
C THR A 87 -8.08 27.78 12.89
N SER A 88 -8.84 28.36 11.96
CA SER A 88 -9.70 27.58 11.07
C SER A 88 -8.87 26.77 10.07
N THR A 89 -7.82 27.36 9.50
CA THR A 89 -6.87 26.68 8.62
C THR A 89 -6.13 25.56 9.35
N LYS A 90 -5.69 25.79 10.59
CA LYS A 90 -5.07 24.74 11.42
C LYS A 90 -6.01 23.56 11.62
N ILE A 91 -7.28 23.81 11.97
CA ILE A 91 -8.28 22.76 12.16
C ILE A 91 -8.47 21.96 10.86
N ILE A 92 -8.59 22.63 9.71
CA ILE A 92 -8.78 21.98 8.41
C ILE A 92 -7.58 21.10 8.05
N LEU A 93 -6.35 21.59 8.24
CA LEU A 93 -5.13 20.82 7.96
C LEU A 93 -4.96 19.62 8.89
N LEU A 94 -5.28 19.79 10.18
CA LEU A 94 -5.29 18.69 11.15
C LEU A 94 -6.34 17.65 10.76
N LEU A 95 -7.56 18.08 10.43
CA LEU A 95 -8.63 17.18 10.00
C LEU A 95 -8.24 16.43 8.72
N PHE A 96 -7.67 17.11 7.74
CA PHE A 96 -7.12 16.49 6.54
C PHE A 96 -6.06 15.45 6.91
N THR A 97 -5.10 15.76 7.77
CA THR A 97 -4.00 14.85 8.13
C THR A 97 -4.48 13.63 8.91
N TRP A 98 -5.30 13.83 9.94
CA TRP A 98 -5.77 12.76 10.82
C TRP A 98 -6.75 11.81 10.16
N THR A 99 -7.49 12.27 9.14
CA THR A 99 -8.38 11.40 8.35
C THR A 99 -7.59 10.28 7.64
N ALA A 100 -6.29 10.46 7.36
CA ALA A 100 -5.45 9.39 6.82
C ALA A 100 -5.34 8.19 7.76
N ILE A 101 -5.19 8.43 9.08
CA ILE A 101 -5.13 7.36 10.08
C ILE A 101 -6.47 6.62 10.14
N VAL A 102 -7.58 7.36 10.11
CA VAL A 102 -8.93 6.78 10.10
C VAL A 102 -9.08 5.85 8.89
N LEU A 103 -8.66 6.30 7.70
CA LEU A 103 -8.69 5.47 6.49
C LEU A 103 -7.84 4.20 6.65
N ASP A 104 -6.61 4.30 7.14
CA ASP A 104 -5.73 3.14 7.34
C ASP A 104 -6.34 2.11 8.30
N ILE A 105 -6.99 2.58 9.37
CA ILE A 105 -7.72 1.72 10.32
C ILE A 105 -8.89 1.02 9.61
N ILE A 106 -9.69 1.74 8.82
CA ILE A 106 -10.79 1.16 8.04
C ILE A 106 -10.27 0.07 7.09
N ILE A 107 -9.21 0.36 6.34
CA ILE A 107 -8.59 -0.60 5.41
C ILE A 107 -8.04 -1.82 6.17
N PHE A 108 -7.38 -1.62 7.32
CA PHE A 108 -6.91 -2.70 8.17
C PHE A 108 -8.04 -3.68 8.53
N PHE A 109 -9.17 -3.16 9.00
CA PHE A 109 -10.34 -3.98 9.33
C PHE A 109 -10.93 -4.68 8.11
N LEU A 110 -11.01 -4.01 6.96
CA LEU A 110 -11.50 -4.61 5.73
C LEU A 110 -10.62 -5.77 5.26
N TYR A 111 -9.30 -5.62 5.29
CA TYR A 111 -8.36 -6.70 4.99
C TYR A 111 -8.52 -7.88 5.94
N LYS A 112 -8.60 -7.62 7.25
CA LYS A 112 -8.80 -8.66 8.27
C LYS A 112 -10.11 -9.43 8.07
N LYS A 113 -11.18 -8.74 7.67
CA LYS A 113 -12.51 -9.32 7.47
C LYS A 113 -12.63 -10.09 6.14
N LYS A 114 -12.26 -9.46 5.02
CA LYS A 114 -12.48 -10.02 3.67
C LYS A 114 -11.34 -10.90 3.18
N LYS A 115 -10.12 -10.68 3.66
CA LYS A 115 -8.91 -11.45 3.32
C LYS A 115 -8.73 -11.62 1.79
N PRO A 116 -8.48 -10.52 1.07
CA PRO A 116 -8.44 -10.54 -0.39
C PRO A 116 -7.26 -11.38 -0.88
N TYR A 117 -7.39 -11.94 -2.08
CA TYR A 117 -6.26 -12.55 -2.78
C TYR A 117 -5.35 -11.45 -3.31
N THR A 118 -4.08 -11.46 -2.91
CA THR A 118 -3.12 -10.40 -3.27
C THR A 118 -1.93 -10.95 -4.03
N LEU A 119 -1.54 -12.21 -3.83
CA LEU A 119 -0.42 -12.83 -4.56
C LEU A 119 -0.96 -13.93 -5.47
N PHE A 120 -0.47 -13.97 -6.69
CA PHE A 120 -0.88 -14.94 -7.70
C PHE A 120 0.33 -15.41 -8.51
N ILE A 121 0.32 -16.66 -8.92
CA ILE A 121 1.19 -17.18 -9.98
C ILE A 121 0.30 -17.61 -11.15
N ARG A 122 0.58 -17.07 -12.33
CA ARG A 122 -0.11 -17.39 -13.57
C ARG A 122 0.92 -17.71 -14.63
N ASN A 123 1.01 -18.96 -15.05
CA ASN A 123 2.08 -19.44 -15.93
C ASN A 123 3.45 -19.09 -15.32
N ASN A 124 4.25 -18.25 -15.96
CA ASN A 124 5.52 -17.77 -15.42
C ASN A 124 5.42 -16.37 -14.81
N GLU A 125 4.23 -15.78 -14.69
CA GLU A 125 4.08 -14.46 -14.07
C GLU A 125 3.83 -14.58 -12.56
N PHE A 126 4.63 -13.87 -11.78
CA PHE A 126 4.34 -13.53 -10.40
C PHE A 126 3.59 -12.20 -10.35
N ILE A 127 2.37 -12.22 -9.84
CA ILE A 127 1.48 -11.07 -9.79
C ILE A 127 1.21 -10.73 -8.33
N PHE A 128 1.56 -9.51 -7.95
CA PHE A 128 1.26 -8.94 -6.64
C PHE A 128 0.29 -7.77 -6.78
N ILE A 129 -0.84 -7.87 -6.11
CA ILE A 129 -1.90 -6.88 -6.09
C ILE A 129 -1.88 -6.14 -4.76
N GLU A 130 -1.57 -4.85 -4.85
CA GLU A 130 -1.86 -3.85 -3.84
C GLU A 130 -2.64 -2.70 -4.52
N LYS A 131 -2.47 -1.45 -4.05
CA LYS A 131 -2.89 -0.22 -4.77
C LYS A 131 -2.47 -0.27 -6.24
N TRP A 132 -1.29 -0.82 -6.50
CA TRP A 132 -0.76 -1.09 -7.82
C TRP A 132 -0.68 -2.60 -8.05
N THR A 133 -0.93 -3.03 -9.27
CA THR A 133 -0.67 -4.41 -9.67
C THR A 133 0.73 -4.48 -10.25
N ASN A 134 1.60 -5.21 -9.57
CA ASN A 134 2.96 -5.51 -10.02
C ASN A 134 2.95 -6.91 -10.63
N LYS A 135 3.52 -7.05 -11.83
CA LYS A 135 3.67 -8.34 -12.52
C LYS A 135 5.10 -8.52 -12.94
N ARG A 136 5.70 -9.68 -12.69
CA ARG A 136 7.08 -9.98 -13.11
C ARG A 136 7.17 -11.40 -13.59
N ASP A 137 8.06 -11.64 -14.55
CA ASP A 137 8.38 -12.99 -14.99
C ASP A 137 9.24 -13.68 -13.92
N ILE A 138 8.82 -14.87 -13.50
CA ILE A 138 9.49 -15.70 -12.49
C ILE A 138 10.77 -16.29 -13.04
N THR A 139 10.86 -16.49 -14.37
CA THR A 139 12.07 -17.04 -15.00
C THR A 139 13.29 -16.16 -14.72
N GLY A 140 13.09 -14.84 -14.66
CA GLY A 140 14.12 -13.86 -14.32
C GLY A 140 14.37 -13.67 -12.83
N LEU A 141 13.80 -14.47 -11.93
CA LEU A 141 14.02 -14.36 -10.49
C LEU A 141 15.45 -14.83 -10.14
N ASN A 142 16.36 -13.89 -9.90
CA ASN A 142 17.77 -14.18 -9.67
C ASN A 142 18.19 -14.18 -8.18
N ARG A 143 17.38 -13.60 -7.28
CA ARG A 143 17.71 -13.60 -5.85
C ARG A 143 16.48 -13.44 -4.96
N ILE A 144 16.49 -14.15 -3.82
CA ILE A 144 15.54 -13.96 -2.73
C ILE A 144 16.33 -13.49 -1.50
N LEU A 145 15.82 -12.47 -0.81
CA LEU A 145 16.38 -11.95 0.43
C LEU A 145 15.29 -11.88 1.48
N PHE A 146 15.65 -12.12 2.74
CA PHE A 146 14.75 -11.97 3.87
C PHE A 146 15.34 -11.01 4.89
N ASP A 147 14.56 -10.00 5.25
CA ASP A 147 14.86 -9.10 6.36
C ASP A 147 14.08 -9.54 7.59
N ARG A 148 14.82 -10.07 8.59
CA ARG A 148 14.28 -10.57 9.85
C ARG A 148 13.65 -9.47 10.72
N ILE A 149 14.12 -8.23 10.60
CA ILE A 149 13.63 -7.12 11.44
C ILE A 149 12.29 -6.64 10.88
N SER A 150 12.23 -6.34 9.59
CA SER A 150 11.00 -5.85 8.97
C SER A 150 10.02 -6.97 8.59
N LYS A 151 10.45 -8.23 8.69
CA LYS A 151 9.71 -9.44 8.28
C LYS A 151 9.27 -9.36 6.81
N LYS A 152 10.21 -8.98 5.94
CA LYS A 152 9.97 -8.79 4.51
C LYS A 152 10.81 -9.72 3.67
N LEU A 153 10.15 -10.39 2.72
CA LEU A 153 10.82 -11.06 1.61
C LEU A 153 10.99 -10.06 0.46
N GLU A 154 12.22 -9.95 -0.04
CA GLU A 154 12.58 -9.18 -1.23
C GLU A 154 12.98 -10.15 -2.35
N PHE A 155 12.19 -10.16 -3.42
CA PHE A 155 12.45 -10.88 -4.66
C PHE A 155 13.14 -9.94 -5.64
N ARG A 156 14.30 -10.33 -6.15
CA ARG A 156 15.03 -9.59 -7.18
C ARG A 156 14.94 -10.34 -8.49
N PHE A 157 14.55 -9.60 -9.52
CA PHE A 157 14.43 -10.08 -10.87
C PHE A 157 15.55 -9.48 -11.72
N ASP A 158 15.62 -9.92 -12.97
CA ASP A 158 16.43 -9.28 -13.99
C ASP A 158 16.05 -7.79 -14.15
N ASP A 159 16.95 -7.03 -14.76
CA ASP A 159 16.84 -5.56 -14.89
C ASP A 159 16.73 -4.80 -13.56
N ASN A 160 17.30 -5.37 -12.48
CA ASN A 160 17.31 -4.78 -11.13
C ASN A 160 15.92 -4.54 -10.52
N TYR A 161 14.86 -5.15 -11.06
CA TYR A 161 13.53 -5.03 -10.47
C TYR A 161 13.45 -5.75 -9.12
N LYS A 162 12.80 -5.09 -8.15
CA LYS A 162 12.62 -5.60 -6.80
C LYS A 162 11.15 -5.61 -6.43
N LEU A 163 10.69 -6.72 -5.88
CA LEU A 163 9.34 -6.86 -5.31
C LEU A 163 9.47 -7.28 -3.85
N LYS A 164 8.82 -6.53 -2.96
CA LYS A 164 8.84 -6.82 -1.52
C LYS A 164 7.46 -7.23 -1.05
N ILE A 165 7.38 -8.29 -0.26
CA ILE A 165 6.16 -8.70 0.46
C ILE A 165 6.44 -8.79 1.95
N ASN A 166 5.46 -8.44 2.78
CA ASN A 166 5.57 -8.62 4.22
C ASN A 166 5.01 -9.99 4.61
N THR A 167 5.84 -10.85 5.20
CA THR A 167 5.44 -12.24 5.52
C THR A 167 4.36 -12.30 6.60
N LEU A 168 4.29 -11.29 7.49
CA LEU A 168 3.27 -11.22 8.55
C LEU A 168 1.84 -11.01 8.01
N GLU A 169 1.69 -10.60 6.75
CA GLU A 169 0.39 -10.44 6.10
C GLU A 169 -0.17 -11.76 5.58
N TYR A 170 0.61 -12.84 5.61
CA TYR A 170 0.26 -14.12 5.01
C TYR A 170 0.39 -15.26 6.02
N LYS A 171 -0.17 -16.42 5.68
CA LYS A 171 0.12 -17.64 6.43
C LYS A 171 1.49 -18.17 6.00
N LYS A 172 2.29 -18.62 6.97
CA LYS A 172 3.63 -19.17 6.73
C LYS A 172 3.61 -20.29 5.67
N ALA A 173 2.71 -21.27 5.82
CA ALA A 173 2.56 -22.37 4.86
C ALA A 173 2.26 -21.92 3.42
N ASP A 174 1.50 -20.82 3.25
CA ASP A 174 1.23 -20.29 1.91
C ASP A 174 2.48 -19.62 1.31
N ILE A 175 3.29 -18.94 2.14
CA ILE A 175 4.58 -18.35 1.73
C ILE A 175 5.59 -19.44 1.40
N ASP A 176 5.68 -20.50 2.20
CA ASP A 176 6.61 -21.60 1.94
C ASP A 176 6.30 -22.25 0.58
N LYS A 177 5.02 -22.51 0.31
CA LYS A 177 4.57 -23.01 -1.00
C LYS A 177 4.80 -22.02 -2.14
N LEU A 178 4.69 -20.71 -1.89
CA LEU A 178 5.05 -19.69 -2.88
C LEU A 178 6.54 -19.79 -3.23
N LEU A 179 7.41 -19.88 -2.22
CA LEU A 179 8.85 -19.96 -2.41
C LEU A 179 9.23 -21.20 -3.22
N GLU A 180 8.64 -22.36 -2.91
CA GLU A 180 8.82 -23.60 -3.68
C GLU A 180 8.50 -23.39 -5.17
N LEU A 181 7.31 -22.86 -5.48
CA LEU A 181 6.90 -22.59 -6.87
C LEU A 181 7.79 -21.58 -7.60
N LEU A 182 8.35 -20.61 -6.88
CA LEU A 182 9.27 -19.63 -7.44
C LEU A 182 10.64 -20.24 -7.76
N LEU A 183 11.14 -21.15 -6.91
CA LEU A 183 12.38 -21.89 -7.15
C LEU A 183 12.25 -22.81 -8.36
N GLU A 184 11.13 -23.53 -8.49
CA GLU A 184 10.90 -24.47 -9.59
C GLU A 184 10.88 -23.81 -10.97
N LYS A 185 10.49 -22.53 -11.04
CA LYS A 185 10.29 -21.81 -12.31
C LYS A 185 11.39 -20.82 -12.67
N SER A 186 12.32 -20.55 -11.76
CA SER A 186 13.44 -19.67 -12.03
C SER A 186 14.47 -20.35 -12.93
N ASN A 187 15.09 -19.60 -13.84
CA ASN A 187 16.21 -20.07 -14.64
C ASN A 187 17.55 -19.99 -13.88
N TYR A 188 17.57 -19.33 -12.72
CA TYR A 188 18.76 -19.12 -11.92
C TYR A 188 18.85 -20.11 -10.76
N PRO A 189 20.07 -20.51 -10.34
CA PRO A 189 20.26 -21.32 -9.14
C PRO A 189 20.04 -20.47 -7.89
N ILE A 190 18.78 -20.26 -7.54
CA ILE A 190 18.35 -19.50 -6.36
C ILE A 190 18.05 -20.44 -5.19
N SER A 191 18.19 -19.92 -3.97
CA SER A 191 17.90 -20.65 -2.74
C SER A 191 17.14 -19.77 -1.75
N ILE A 192 16.38 -20.42 -0.87
CA ILE A 192 15.67 -19.75 0.22
C ILE A 192 16.72 -19.28 1.26
N PRO A 193 16.70 -17.99 1.67
CA PRO A 193 17.61 -17.47 2.68
C PRO A 193 17.58 -18.27 3.98
N ASN A 194 18.76 -18.61 4.53
CA ASN A 194 18.86 -19.40 5.77
C ASN A 194 18.13 -18.73 6.95
N ASN A 195 18.23 -17.40 7.04
CA ASN A 195 17.59 -16.62 8.08
C ASN A 195 16.05 -16.58 8.01
N TYR A 196 15.43 -17.07 6.92
CA TYR A 196 13.99 -17.31 6.84
C TYR A 196 13.60 -18.69 7.39
N LYS A 197 14.48 -19.70 7.23
CA LYS A 197 14.22 -21.09 7.67
C LYS A 197 14.26 -21.26 9.20
N GLU A 198 14.95 -20.36 9.90
CA GLU A 198 15.09 -20.34 11.35
C GLU A 198 13.90 -19.69 12.09
N GLU A 199 12.98 -19.08 11.35
CA GLU A 199 11.69 -18.56 11.82
C GLU A 199 10.60 -19.61 11.67
#